data_AF-A0A9P3JFH5-F1
#
_entry.id   AF-A0A9P3JFH5-F1
#
_cell.length_a   1.000
_cell.length_b   1.000
_cell.length_c   1.000
_cell.angle_alpha   90.00
_cell.angle_beta   90.00
_cell.angle_gamma   90.00
#
_symmetry.space_group_name_H-M   'P 1'
#
loop_
_entity.id
_entity.type
_entity.pdbx_description
1 polymer ?
#
loop_
_entity_poly.entity_id
_entity_poly.type
_entity_poly.pdbx_seq_one_letter_code
_entity_poly.pdbx_strand_id
1 'polypeptide(L)'
;MASAATSHAVRPAINATNCTTASHLTRRLSSATNLSLVSLRAIPVQCRSRSSVSNSHRLRVTCNAAKPGSQPAEDPYQVLGVRPLDSFDAIKVAHRRKLKEAEGKGDEAEIERIDRAYDAIMMRQLTQRKQGVTFGSLKVSEDIKYADQTDVLPWRPRYEKADNKGILINAAVSTVMAVWMVGAQSTEWKILQFLISFYIFQLFMKLDPFYPQNTEEGEKRWQRNGRRLTRALGLVFGVIALASLVHTLLIKAYSLAGMYVPRALYTFQETFITLFTSVSLFFVGSFYR
;
A
#
# COMPACT_ATOMS: atom_id res chain seq x y z
N MET A 1 1.51 -28.80 69.61
CA MET A 1 0.50 -27.74 69.50
C MET A 1 0.32 -27.46 68.01
N ALA A 2 -0.56 -28.16 67.28
CA ALA A 2 -2.04 -28.03 67.23
C ALA A 2 -2.44 -26.57 67.00
N SER A 3 -3.20 -26.10 66.00
CA SER A 3 -4.30 -26.60 65.14
C SER A 3 -4.29 -25.75 63.85
N ALA A 4 -4.62 -26.19 62.63
CA ALA A 4 -5.86 -26.77 62.07
C ALA A 4 -7.05 -25.79 61.89
N ALA A 5 -7.75 -25.97 60.75
CA ALA A 5 -9.06 -25.45 60.30
C ALA A 5 -9.01 -24.22 59.36
N THR A 6 -9.33 -24.24 58.04
CA THR A 6 -10.34 -24.91 57.18
C THR A 6 -11.57 -24.02 56.87
N SER A 7 -11.93 -23.97 55.58
CA SER A 7 -13.26 -23.67 54.98
C SER A 7 -13.73 -22.21 54.89
N HIS A 8 -14.57 -21.78 53.92
CA HIS A 8 -15.40 -22.44 52.92
C HIS A 8 -15.65 -21.48 51.72
N ALA A 9 -15.84 -22.06 50.54
CA ALA A 9 -16.37 -21.42 49.34
C ALA A 9 -17.88 -21.14 49.45
N VAL A 10 -18.37 -20.05 48.84
CA VAL A 10 -19.76 -19.94 48.37
C VAL A 10 -19.83 -19.04 47.12
N ARG A 11 -20.10 -19.66 45.97
CA ARG A 11 -20.85 -19.02 44.86
C ARG A 11 -22.34 -19.12 45.19
N PRO A 12 -23.15 -18.19 44.67
CA PRO A 12 -24.29 -18.66 43.89
C PRO A 12 -24.45 -17.92 42.57
N ALA A 13 -24.87 -18.69 41.57
CA ALA A 13 -25.58 -18.23 40.38
C ALA A 13 -27.07 -18.03 40.71
N ILE A 14 -27.79 -17.28 39.87
CA ILE A 14 -29.23 -17.33 39.49
C ILE A 14 -29.52 -15.94 38.84
N ASN A 15 -29.73 -15.76 37.54
CA ASN A 15 -30.80 -16.16 36.60
C ASN A 15 -31.80 -15.03 36.30
N ALA A 16 -32.02 -14.82 34.99
CA ALA A 16 -33.28 -14.51 34.31
C ALA A 16 -33.86 -13.07 34.26
N THR A 17 -33.93 -12.56 33.01
CA THR A 17 -35.10 -12.03 32.27
C THR A 17 -35.84 -10.75 32.72
N ASN A 18 -35.94 -9.78 31.78
CA ASN A 18 -37.15 -9.09 31.25
C ASN A 18 -36.75 -7.70 30.67
N CYS A 19 -36.79 -7.42 29.36
CA CYS A 19 -37.93 -7.04 28.50
C CYS A 19 -38.80 -5.86 28.98
N THR A 20 -38.99 -4.89 28.06
CA THR A 20 -40.00 -3.79 27.92
C THR A 20 -39.48 -2.34 28.05
N THR A 21 -39.30 -1.61 26.93
CA THR A 21 -40.20 -0.63 26.24
C THR A 21 -40.61 0.62 27.01
N ALA A 22 -40.23 1.80 26.47
CA ALA A 22 -40.98 3.08 26.37
C ALA A 22 -39.94 4.23 26.27
N SER A 23 -39.65 4.86 25.13
CA SER A 23 -40.42 5.87 24.38
C SER A 23 -40.97 7.05 25.22
N HIS A 24 -40.78 8.25 24.66
CA HIS A 24 -41.32 9.57 25.01
C HIS A 24 -40.58 10.42 26.06
N LEU A 25 -39.81 11.39 25.55
CA LEU A 25 -40.04 12.80 25.91
C LEU A 25 -39.48 13.73 24.83
N THR A 26 -40.32 13.99 23.85
CA THR A 26 -40.28 15.18 23.01
C THR A 26 -40.67 16.40 23.83
N ARG A 27 -39.83 17.43 23.88
CA ARG A 27 -40.33 18.81 24.00
C ARG A 27 -39.50 19.76 23.15
N ARG A 28 -40.21 20.33 22.18
CA ARG A 28 -39.84 21.43 21.31
C ARG A 28 -39.52 22.68 22.13
N LEU A 29 -38.54 23.45 21.66
CA LEU A 29 -38.68 24.91 21.60
C LEU A 29 -37.95 25.42 20.36
N SER A 30 -38.75 26.05 19.50
CA SER A 30 -38.38 26.73 18.28
C SER A 30 -37.90 28.15 18.58
N SER A 31 -36.84 28.59 17.90
CA SER A 31 -36.63 29.98 17.47
C SER A 31 -35.52 29.94 16.41
N ALA A 32 -35.81 29.88 15.11
CA ALA A 32 -36.17 31.00 14.24
C ALA A 32 -35.09 32.09 14.20
N THR A 33 -34.12 31.95 13.29
CA THR A 33 -33.54 33.07 12.55
C THR A 33 -33.28 32.63 11.11
N ASN A 34 -33.97 33.32 10.19
CA ASN A 34 -33.84 33.23 8.75
C ASN A 34 -32.53 33.89 8.32
N LEU A 35 -31.74 33.23 7.48
CA LEU A 35 -30.94 33.92 6.46
C LEU A 35 -30.92 33.08 5.18
N SER A 36 -31.29 33.75 4.11
CA SER A 36 -31.68 33.28 2.79
C SER A 36 -30.51 32.83 1.92
N LEU A 37 -30.70 31.66 1.31
CA LEU A 37 -30.46 31.31 -0.10
C LEU A 37 -29.36 32.06 -0.86
N VAL A 38 -28.22 31.39 -1.06
CA VAL A 38 -27.46 31.48 -2.31
C VAL A 38 -27.55 30.13 -3.01
N SER A 39 -28.33 30.13 -4.09
CA SER A 39 -28.50 29.03 -5.04
C SER A 39 -27.21 28.82 -5.83
N LEU A 40 -26.48 27.74 -5.55
CA LEU A 40 -25.46 27.21 -6.44
C LEU A 40 -25.98 25.95 -7.12
N ARG A 41 -26.10 26.04 -8.45
CA ARG A 41 -26.50 24.96 -9.35
C ARG A 41 -25.58 23.75 -9.18
N ALA A 42 -26.21 22.59 -9.09
CA ALA A 42 -25.59 21.29 -9.07
C ALA A 42 -24.79 21.02 -10.36
N ILE A 43 -23.52 20.64 -10.20
CA ILE A 43 -22.77 19.88 -11.20
C ILE A 43 -22.80 18.42 -10.70
N PRO A 44 -23.39 17.46 -11.41
CA PRO A 44 -23.34 16.07 -10.99
C PRO A 44 -21.91 15.55 -11.20
N VAL A 45 -21.10 15.56 -10.15
CA VAL A 45 -19.87 14.76 -10.09
C VAL A 45 -20.31 13.32 -9.89
N GLN A 46 -20.27 12.56 -10.96
CA GLN A 46 -20.52 11.13 -10.95
C GLN A 46 -19.34 10.44 -10.27
N CYS A 47 -19.39 10.39 -8.93
CA CYS A 47 -18.51 9.53 -8.14
C CYS A 47 -18.87 8.08 -8.45
N ARG A 48 -18.16 7.50 -9.42
CA ARG A 48 -18.17 6.06 -9.64
C ARG A 48 -17.46 5.39 -8.46
N SER A 49 -18.23 5.13 -7.41
CA SER A 49 -17.88 4.22 -6.33
C SER A 49 -17.51 2.88 -6.97
N ARG A 50 -16.21 2.59 -7.06
CA ARG A 50 -15.71 1.28 -7.42
C ARG A 50 -15.74 0.46 -6.15
N SER A 51 -16.88 -0.18 -5.90
CA SER A 51 -16.98 -1.24 -4.89
C SER A 51 -15.93 -2.30 -5.20
N SER A 52 -14.90 -2.35 -4.38
CA SER A 52 -13.91 -3.42 -4.37
C SER A 52 -14.62 -4.71 -3.94
N VAL A 53 -15.03 -5.50 -4.93
CA VAL A 53 -15.44 -6.88 -4.70
C VAL A 53 -14.22 -7.65 -4.21
N SER A 54 -14.18 -7.91 -2.91
CA SER A 54 -13.25 -8.85 -2.28
C SER A 54 -13.69 -10.27 -2.66
N ASN A 55 -13.28 -10.74 -3.84
CA ASN A 55 -13.41 -12.14 -4.21
C ASN A 55 -12.23 -12.93 -3.65
N SER A 56 -12.43 -13.44 -2.44
CA SER A 56 -11.55 -14.42 -1.81
C SER A 56 -11.94 -15.81 -2.30
N HIS A 57 -11.57 -16.13 -3.55
CA HIS A 57 -11.52 -17.51 -4.01
C HIS A 57 -10.10 -17.79 -4.51
N ARG A 58 -9.32 -18.46 -3.65
CA ARG A 58 -8.07 -19.13 -4.01
C ARG A 58 -8.39 -20.29 -4.95
N LEU A 59 -8.63 -20.00 -6.22
CA LEU A 59 -8.42 -20.98 -7.28
C LEU A 59 -6.91 -21.02 -7.52
N ARG A 60 -6.25 -21.98 -6.86
CA ARG A 60 -4.93 -22.44 -7.28
C ARG A 60 -5.11 -23.05 -8.66
N VAL A 61 -4.87 -22.24 -9.70
CA VAL A 61 -4.58 -22.78 -11.02
C VAL A 61 -3.16 -23.34 -10.92
N THR A 62 -3.08 -24.62 -10.59
CA THR A 62 -1.88 -25.41 -10.88
C THR A 62 -1.79 -25.49 -12.40
N CYS A 63 -0.97 -24.63 -12.98
CA CYS A 63 -0.50 -24.81 -14.34
C CYS A 63 0.35 -26.08 -14.31
N ASN A 64 -0.26 -27.23 -14.58
CA ASN A 64 0.51 -28.36 -15.06
C ASN A 64 1.13 -27.87 -16.37
N ALA A 65 2.43 -27.57 -16.32
CA ALA A 65 3.20 -27.32 -17.51
C ALA A 65 3.19 -28.62 -18.31
N ALA A 66 2.17 -28.80 -19.14
CA ALA A 66 2.22 -29.74 -20.24
C ALA A 66 3.40 -29.26 -21.09
N LYS A 67 4.53 -29.93 -20.95
CA LYS A 67 5.60 -29.85 -21.95
C LYS A 67 4.94 -30.22 -23.27
N PRO A 68 4.80 -29.29 -24.23
CA PRO A 68 4.44 -29.71 -25.57
C PRO A 68 5.57 -30.62 -26.04
N GLY A 69 5.21 -31.71 -26.69
CA GLY A 69 6.14 -32.74 -27.15
C GLY A 69 7.39 -32.12 -27.78
N SER A 70 8.53 -32.70 -27.41
CA SER A 70 9.85 -32.44 -27.98
C SER A 70 9.83 -32.67 -29.49
N GLN A 71 9.43 -31.66 -30.25
CA GLN A 71 9.92 -31.46 -31.62
C GLN A 71 11.01 -30.39 -31.56
N PRO A 72 12.04 -30.48 -32.41
CA PRO A 72 13.14 -29.50 -32.41
C PRO A 72 12.55 -28.10 -32.45
N ALA A 73 13.16 -27.18 -31.71
CA ALA A 73 12.74 -25.78 -31.60
C ALA A 73 12.85 -25.08 -32.96
N GLU A 74 11.90 -25.38 -33.85
CA GLU A 74 11.80 -24.79 -35.16
C GLU A 74 11.36 -23.36 -34.96
N ASP A 75 12.01 -22.44 -35.67
CA ASP A 75 11.69 -21.04 -35.55
C ASP A 75 10.24 -20.82 -36.00
N PRO A 76 9.37 -20.21 -35.17
CA PRO A 76 7.95 -20.08 -35.49
C PRO A 76 7.72 -19.21 -36.75
N TYR A 77 8.71 -18.37 -37.09
CA TYR A 77 8.76 -17.60 -38.32
C TYR A 77 8.94 -18.48 -39.57
N GLN A 78 9.71 -19.57 -39.47
CA GLN A 78 9.92 -20.51 -40.56
C GLN A 78 8.66 -21.36 -40.82
N VAL A 79 7.96 -21.78 -39.76
CA VAL A 79 6.70 -22.53 -39.84
C VAL A 79 5.62 -21.72 -40.59
N LEU A 80 5.49 -20.42 -40.28
CA LEU A 80 4.57 -19.53 -41.00
C LEU A 80 5.11 -19.05 -42.36
N GLY A 81 6.41 -19.21 -42.64
CA GLY A 81 7.08 -18.71 -43.84
C GLY A 81 7.17 -17.19 -43.90
N VAL A 82 7.21 -16.52 -42.75
CA VAL A 82 7.29 -15.05 -42.62
C VAL A 82 8.64 -14.65 -42.04
N ARG A 83 9.14 -13.48 -42.44
CA ARG A 83 10.36 -12.93 -41.86
C ARG A 83 10.07 -12.34 -40.47
N PRO A 84 11.03 -12.38 -39.54
CA PRO A 84 10.88 -11.72 -38.24
C PRO A 84 10.60 -10.21 -38.31
N LEU A 85 10.92 -9.57 -39.45
CA LEU A 85 10.72 -8.15 -39.71
C LEU A 85 9.41 -7.84 -40.46
N ASP A 86 8.62 -8.85 -40.82
CA ASP A 86 7.38 -8.63 -41.54
C ASP A 86 6.33 -7.96 -40.65
N SER A 87 5.45 -7.18 -41.28
CA SER A 87 4.39 -6.48 -40.57
C SER A 87 3.39 -7.45 -39.95
N PHE A 88 2.75 -7.03 -38.86
CA PHE A 88 1.76 -7.85 -38.15
C PHE A 88 0.62 -8.34 -39.05
N ASP A 89 0.24 -7.54 -40.05
CA ASP A 89 -0.79 -7.91 -41.01
C ASP A 89 -0.31 -9.00 -41.98
N ALA A 90 0.96 -8.99 -42.38
CA ALA A 90 1.54 -10.07 -43.18
C ALA A 90 1.54 -11.42 -42.42
N ILE A 91 1.84 -11.39 -41.11
CA ILE A 91 1.81 -12.58 -40.24
C ILE A 91 0.39 -13.17 -40.15
N LYS A 92 -0.64 -12.31 -39.99
CA LYS A 92 -2.05 -12.74 -39.98
C LYS A 92 -2.49 -13.34 -41.32
N VAL A 93 -2.07 -12.73 -42.43
CA VAL A 93 -2.41 -13.21 -43.77
C VAL A 93 -1.73 -14.57 -44.03
N ALA A 94 -0.47 -14.72 -43.64
CA ALA A 94 0.26 -15.99 -43.77
C ALA A 94 -0.37 -17.11 -42.93
N HIS A 95 -0.75 -16.81 -41.69
CA HIS A 95 -1.48 -17.74 -40.82
C HIS A 95 -2.79 -18.21 -41.45
N ARG A 96 -3.65 -17.28 -41.91
CA ARG A 96 -4.93 -17.63 -42.56
C ARG A 96 -4.74 -18.42 -43.85
N ARG A 97 -3.69 -18.14 -44.62
CA ARG A 97 -3.38 -18.87 -45.85
C ARG A 97 -2.97 -20.32 -45.54
N LYS A 98 -2.05 -20.49 -44.58
CA LYS A 98 -1.55 -21.80 -44.14
C LYS A 98 -2.63 -22.65 -43.50
N LEU A 99 -3.52 -22.06 -42.71
CA LEU A 99 -4.69 -22.75 -42.16
C LEU A 99 -5.60 -23.32 -43.25
N LYS A 100 -5.97 -22.52 -44.26
CA LYS A 100 -6.81 -22.99 -45.38
C LYS A 100 -6.16 -24.11 -46.19
N GLU A 101 -4.84 -24.05 -46.37
CA GLU A 101 -4.09 -25.09 -47.07
C GLU A 101 -4.04 -26.41 -46.28
N ALA A 102 -3.92 -26.33 -44.95
CA ALA A 102 -3.92 -27.51 -44.06
C ALA A 102 -5.34 -28.10 -43.89
N GLU A 103 -6.36 -27.25 -43.75
CA GLU A 103 -7.78 -27.66 -43.75
C GLU A 103 -8.17 -28.37 -45.04
N GLY A 104 -7.68 -27.88 -46.20
CA GLY A 104 -7.91 -28.51 -47.49
C GLY A 104 -7.27 -29.89 -47.65
N LYS A 105 -6.25 -30.22 -46.84
CA LYS A 105 -5.59 -31.53 -46.78
C LYS A 105 -6.12 -32.43 -45.67
N GLY A 106 -6.80 -31.86 -44.67
CA GLY A 106 -7.34 -32.59 -43.51
C GLY A 106 -6.29 -32.96 -42.45
N ASP A 107 -5.12 -32.30 -42.45
CA ASP A 107 -4.01 -32.61 -41.56
C ASP A 107 -4.11 -31.82 -40.24
N GLU A 108 -4.86 -32.36 -39.26
CA GLU A 108 -5.07 -31.73 -37.94
C GLU A 108 -3.75 -31.42 -37.20
N ALA A 109 -2.75 -32.28 -37.37
CA ALA A 109 -1.43 -32.09 -36.75
C ALA A 109 -0.64 -30.90 -37.34
N GLU A 110 -0.92 -30.49 -38.58
CA GLU A 110 -0.31 -29.31 -39.20
C GLU A 110 -1.00 -28.03 -38.73
N ILE A 111 -2.34 -28.08 -38.60
CA ILE A 111 -3.16 -27.00 -38.05
C ILE A 111 -2.66 -26.59 -36.65
N GLU A 112 -2.49 -27.55 -35.74
CA GLU A 112 -1.99 -27.25 -34.39
C GLU A 112 -0.57 -26.67 -34.37
N ARG A 113 0.29 -27.04 -35.34
CA ARG A 113 1.66 -26.50 -35.43
C ARG A 113 1.63 -25.04 -35.89
N ILE A 114 0.78 -24.72 -36.87
CA ILE A 114 0.58 -23.37 -37.39
C ILE A 114 0.05 -22.45 -36.28
N ASP A 115 -0.94 -22.91 -35.50
CA ASP A 115 -1.50 -22.14 -34.39
C ASP A 115 -0.48 -21.93 -33.26
N ARG A 116 0.26 -22.97 -32.86
CA ARG A 116 1.33 -22.86 -31.86
C ARG A 116 2.43 -21.88 -32.28
N ALA A 117 2.81 -21.88 -33.57
CA ALA A 117 3.79 -20.95 -34.10
C ALA A 117 3.27 -19.50 -34.08
N TYR A 118 2.01 -19.29 -34.44
CA TYR A 118 1.36 -17.98 -34.38
C TYR A 118 1.29 -17.44 -32.94
N ASP A 119 0.87 -18.26 -31.98
CA ASP A 119 0.81 -17.90 -30.56
C ASP A 119 2.21 -17.58 -30.00
N ALA A 120 3.23 -18.36 -30.39
CA ALA A 120 4.61 -18.10 -29.98
C ALA A 120 5.13 -16.74 -30.50
N ILE A 121 4.82 -16.38 -31.75
CA ILE A 121 5.15 -15.07 -32.30
C ILE A 121 4.41 -13.97 -31.55
N MET A 122 3.12 -14.16 -31.28
CA MET A 122 2.29 -13.20 -30.54
C MET A 122 2.83 -12.95 -29.13
N MET A 123 3.16 -14.03 -28.41
CA MET A 123 3.71 -13.95 -27.05
C MET A 123 5.10 -13.30 -27.04
N ARG A 124 5.95 -13.57 -28.04
CA ARG A 124 7.24 -12.90 -28.20
C ARG A 124 7.06 -11.40 -28.42
N GLN A 125 6.12 -10.97 -29.26
CA GLN A 125 5.83 -9.55 -29.49
C GLN A 125 5.33 -8.84 -28.22
N LEU A 126 4.42 -9.46 -27.46
CA LEU A 126 3.93 -8.90 -26.19
C LEU A 126 5.04 -8.80 -25.14
N THR A 127 5.91 -9.80 -25.09
CA THR A 127 7.05 -9.83 -24.17
C THR A 127 8.07 -8.76 -24.53
N GLN A 128 8.39 -8.59 -25.81
CA GLN A 128 9.28 -7.52 -26.30
C GLN A 128 8.71 -6.13 -25.98
N ARG A 129 7.40 -5.92 -26.15
CA ARG A 129 6.71 -4.67 -25.74
C ARG A 129 6.83 -4.42 -24.24
N LYS A 130 6.60 -5.44 -23.39
CA LYS A 130 6.77 -5.32 -21.94
C LYS A 130 8.23 -5.08 -21.53
N GLN A 131 9.17 -5.70 -22.22
CA GLN A 131 10.60 -5.58 -21.93
C GLN A 131 11.16 -4.25 -22.43
N GLY A 132 10.48 -3.57 -23.36
CA GLY A 132 10.96 -2.33 -23.97
C GLY A 132 12.12 -2.60 -24.92
N VAL A 133 12.13 -3.78 -25.55
CA VAL A 133 13.13 -4.15 -26.55
C VAL A 133 12.48 -3.92 -27.91
N THR A 134 13.08 -3.03 -28.70
CA THR A 134 12.69 -2.81 -30.10
C THR A 134 13.35 -3.87 -30.98
N PHE A 135 12.87 -4.00 -32.22
CA PHE A 135 13.43 -4.94 -33.20
C PHE A 135 14.96 -4.85 -33.25
N GLY A 136 15.64 -6.00 -33.19
CA GLY A 136 17.10 -6.06 -33.22
C GLY A 136 17.81 -5.85 -31.87
N SER A 137 17.15 -6.17 -30.74
CA SER A 137 17.72 -6.13 -29.38
C SER A 137 18.05 -4.74 -28.83
N LEU A 138 17.61 -3.68 -29.51
CA LEU A 138 17.80 -2.31 -29.04
C LEU A 138 16.85 -2.05 -27.85
N LYS A 139 17.44 -2.03 -26.64
CA LYS A 139 16.74 -1.72 -25.39
C LYS A 139 16.40 -0.23 -25.37
N VAL A 140 15.10 0.09 -25.35
CA VAL A 140 14.60 1.45 -25.14
C VAL A 140 15.05 1.90 -23.75
N SER A 141 15.55 3.14 -23.65
CA SER A 141 15.94 3.72 -22.37
C SER A 141 14.76 3.70 -21.39
N GLU A 142 15.05 3.48 -20.12
CA GLU A 142 14.02 3.31 -19.09
C GLU A 142 13.15 4.58 -18.93
N ASP A 143 13.74 5.75 -19.17
CA ASP A 143 13.05 7.05 -19.14
C ASP A 143 11.98 7.20 -20.22
N ILE A 144 12.18 6.60 -21.39
CA ILE A 144 11.20 6.59 -22.49
C ILE A 144 10.18 5.47 -22.28
N LYS A 145 10.62 4.31 -21.79
CA LYS A 145 9.77 3.14 -21.55
C LYS A 145 8.68 3.39 -20.50
N TYR A 146 9.01 4.17 -19.46
CA TYR A 146 8.10 4.48 -18.36
C TYR A 146 7.65 5.95 -18.36
N ALA A 147 7.72 6.64 -19.51
CA ALA A 147 7.29 8.04 -19.62
C ALA A 147 5.82 8.25 -19.17
N ASP A 148 4.94 7.28 -19.41
CA ASP A 148 3.55 7.33 -18.92
C ASP A 148 3.43 7.13 -17.40
N GLN A 149 4.45 6.58 -16.75
CA GLN A 149 4.56 6.43 -15.29
C GLN A 149 5.43 7.53 -14.66
N THR A 150 5.40 8.74 -15.22
CA THR A 150 6.13 9.85 -14.61
C THR A 150 5.64 10.09 -13.19
N ASP A 151 6.50 9.77 -12.21
CA ASP A 151 6.24 10.10 -10.81
C ASP A 151 6.30 11.62 -10.66
N VAL A 152 5.14 12.27 -10.60
CA VAL A 152 4.99 13.73 -10.49
C VAL A 152 5.80 14.32 -9.33
N LEU A 153 6.08 13.52 -8.29
CA LEU A 153 6.96 13.87 -7.18
C LEU A 153 7.83 12.66 -6.80
N PRO A 154 9.14 12.65 -7.14
CA PRO A 154 10.01 11.49 -6.90
C PRO A 154 10.28 11.22 -5.41
N TRP A 155 9.97 12.18 -4.52
CA TRP A 155 10.15 12.10 -3.06
C TRP A 155 8.84 11.88 -2.28
N ARG A 156 7.70 11.68 -2.94
CA ARG A 156 6.42 11.50 -2.22
C ARG A 156 6.36 10.12 -1.54
N PRO A 157 5.94 10.04 -0.26
CA PRO A 157 5.65 8.75 0.36
C PRO A 157 4.61 7.98 -0.44
N ARG A 158 4.87 6.71 -0.77
CA ARG A 158 3.90 5.88 -1.51
C ARG A 158 3.13 4.99 -0.56
N TYR A 159 1.86 4.77 -0.87
CA TYR A 159 1.02 3.87 -0.09
C TYR A 159 1.50 2.43 -0.27
N GLU A 160 1.96 1.84 0.82
CA GLU A 160 2.37 0.46 0.91
C GLU A 160 2.09 -0.08 2.30
N LYS A 161 1.08 -0.93 2.38
CA LYS A 161 0.67 -1.59 3.61
C LYS A 161 1.78 -2.55 4.04
N ALA A 162 2.30 -2.36 5.25
CA ALA A 162 3.25 -3.25 5.87
C ALA A 162 2.63 -4.64 6.12
N ASP A 163 3.47 -5.66 6.28
CA ASP A 163 3.02 -6.99 6.69
C ASP A 163 2.23 -6.90 8.02
N ASN A 164 1.28 -7.83 8.22
CA ASN A 164 0.44 -7.83 9.41
C ASN A 164 1.26 -7.87 10.70
N LYS A 165 2.40 -8.59 10.70
CA LYS A 165 3.33 -8.63 11.84
C LYS A 165 4.02 -7.28 12.05
N GLY A 166 4.42 -6.61 10.98
CA GLY A 166 5.02 -5.27 11.04
C GLY A 166 4.05 -4.21 11.57
N ILE A 167 2.78 -4.26 11.16
CA ILE A 167 1.73 -3.38 11.69
C ILE A 167 1.54 -3.62 13.19
N LEU A 168 1.52 -4.89 13.64
CA LEU A 168 1.38 -5.24 15.05
C LEU A 168 2.56 -4.72 15.88
N ILE A 169 3.80 -4.86 15.39
CA ILE A 169 4.99 -4.36 16.08
C ILE A 169 4.96 -2.83 16.20
N ASN A 170 4.61 -2.13 15.11
CA ASN A 170 4.47 -0.67 15.14
C ASN A 170 3.36 -0.22 16.10
N ALA A 171 2.23 -0.93 16.10
CA ALA A 171 1.13 -0.67 17.04
C ALA A 171 1.58 -0.91 18.49
N ALA A 172 2.26 -2.01 18.78
CA ALA A 172 2.75 -2.34 20.11
C ALA A 172 3.71 -1.26 20.65
N VAL A 173 4.67 -0.81 19.84
CA VAL A 173 5.60 0.23 20.30
C VAL A 173 4.93 1.59 20.48
N SER A 174 4.05 1.99 19.54
CA SER A 174 3.32 3.26 19.69
C SER A 174 2.44 3.28 20.94
N THR A 175 1.77 2.17 21.26
CA THR A 175 0.87 2.06 22.41
C THR A 175 1.63 1.98 23.73
N VAL A 176 2.69 1.16 23.82
CA VAL A 176 3.53 1.08 25.03
C VAL A 176 4.13 2.45 25.36
N MET A 177 4.68 3.14 24.36
CA MET A 177 5.27 4.47 24.57
C MET A 177 4.23 5.54 24.91
N ALA A 178 3.03 5.47 24.33
CA ALA A 178 1.93 6.38 24.67
C ALA A 178 1.41 6.14 26.10
N VAL A 179 1.18 4.89 26.50
CA VAL A 179 0.74 4.53 27.85
C VAL A 179 1.78 4.94 28.88
N TRP A 180 3.07 4.71 28.59
CA TRP A 180 4.16 5.13 29.45
C TRP A 180 4.15 6.65 29.67
N MET A 181 3.97 7.44 28.60
CA MET A 181 3.92 8.90 28.74
C MET A 181 2.71 9.40 29.52
N VAL A 182 1.53 8.81 29.32
CA VAL A 182 0.32 9.23 30.02
C VAL A 182 0.41 8.85 31.51
N GLY A 183 0.96 7.68 31.84
CA GLY A 183 1.07 7.18 33.20
C GLY A 183 2.15 7.87 34.02
N ALA A 184 3.33 8.09 33.44
CA ALA A 184 4.46 8.69 34.16
C ALA A 184 4.37 10.23 34.24
N GLN A 185 3.58 10.87 33.36
CA GLN A 185 3.57 12.33 33.14
C GLN A 185 4.99 12.92 33.08
N SER A 186 5.95 12.12 32.59
CA SER A 186 7.35 12.49 32.64
C SER A 186 7.70 13.34 31.42
N THR A 187 8.22 14.53 31.69
CA THR A 187 8.75 15.50 30.70
C THR A 187 10.14 15.06 30.24
N GLU A 188 10.31 13.75 30.01
CA GLU A 188 11.59 13.15 29.66
C GLU A 188 11.72 13.08 28.14
N TRP A 189 12.49 14.00 27.57
CA TRP A 189 12.89 14.02 26.16
C TRP A 189 13.50 12.68 25.68
N LYS A 190 14.01 11.85 26.60
CA LYS A 190 14.57 10.52 26.32
C LYS A 190 13.54 9.58 25.67
N ILE A 191 12.28 9.62 26.09
CA ILE A 191 11.22 8.75 25.56
C ILE A 191 10.98 9.05 24.08
N LEU A 192 10.94 10.33 23.73
CA LEU A 192 10.83 10.78 22.34
C LEU A 192 12.04 10.30 21.52
N GLN A 193 13.25 10.38 22.08
CA GLN A 193 14.47 9.90 21.41
C GLN A 193 14.43 8.38 21.13
N PHE A 194 13.99 7.56 22.10
CA PHE A 194 13.85 6.12 21.91
C PHE A 194 12.80 5.77 20.85
N LEU A 195 11.66 6.47 20.87
CA LEU A 195 10.60 6.32 19.86
C LEU A 195 11.12 6.63 18.45
N ILE A 196 11.81 7.77 18.29
CA ILE A 196 12.40 8.20 17.02
C ILE A 196 13.39 7.16 16.50
N SER A 197 14.30 6.71 17.37
CA SER A 197 15.35 5.76 17.00
C SER A 197 14.75 4.42 16.54
N PHE A 198 13.73 3.93 17.23
CA PHE A 198 13.02 2.71 16.86
C PHE A 198 12.33 2.84 15.49
N TYR A 199 11.63 3.95 15.25
CA TYR A 199 10.93 4.15 13.98
C TYR A 199 11.87 4.38 12.81
N ILE A 200 13.02 5.05 13.02
CA ILE A 200 14.07 5.16 11.99
C ILE A 200 14.54 3.75 11.58
N PHE A 201 14.82 2.88 12.55
CA PHE A 201 15.24 1.51 12.28
C PHE A 201 14.16 0.69 11.57
N GLN A 202 12.90 0.78 12.02
CA GLN A 202 11.78 0.09 11.38
C GLN A 202 11.58 0.54 9.93
N LEU A 203 11.58 1.86 9.66
CA LEU A 203 11.47 2.36 8.30
C LEU A 203 12.66 1.93 7.44
N PHE A 204 13.87 1.97 7.97
CA PHE A 204 15.06 1.52 7.24
C PHE A 204 14.98 0.04 6.83
N MET A 205 14.57 -0.83 7.77
CA MET A 205 14.36 -2.25 7.51
C MET A 205 13.20 -2.49 6.53
N LYS A 206 12.13 -1.70 6.64
CA LYS A 206 10.98 -1.77 5.72
C LYS A 206 11.35 -1.36 4.28
N LEU A 207 12.31 -0.45 4.12
CA LEU A 207 12.73 0.05 2.80
C LEU A 207 13.74 -0.87 2.10
N ASP A 208 14.35 -1.85 2.78
CA ASP A 208 15.38 -2.73 2.20
C ASP A 208 14.96 -3.51 0.93
N PRO A 209 13.78 -4.16 0.88
CA PRO A 209 13.41 -5.01 -0.27
C PRO A 209 13.09 -4.23 -1.55
N PHE A 210 12.89 -2.90 -1.49
CA PHE A 210 12.47 -2.10 -2.64
C PHE A 210 13.61 -1.59 -3.51
N TYR A 211 14.84 -1.89 -3.14
CA TYR A 211 16.01 -1.45 -3.89
C TYR A 211 16.68 -2.65 -4.53
N PRO A 212 17.02 -2.58 -5.82
CA PRO A 212 17.65 -3.70 -6.52
C PRO A 212 18.97 -4.06 -5.84
N GLN A 213 19.06 -5.32 -5.39
CA GLN A 213 20.32 -5.94 -4.96
C GLN A 213 21.14 -6.29 -6.21
N ASN A 214 21.76 -5.28 -6.82
CA ASN A 214 22.80 -5.53 -7.81
C ASN A 214 24.06 -6.01 -7.06
N THR A 215 24.61 -7.16 -7.45
CA THR A 215 25.76 -7.85 -6.84
C THR A 215 27.08 -7.07 -6.92
N GLU A 216 27.07 -5.82 -7.36
CA GLU A 216 28.26 -5.07 -7.72
C GLU A 216 28.56 -3.92 -6.73
N GLU A 217 29.77 -3.99 -6.18
CA GLU A 217 30.58 -2.95 -5.53
C GLU A 217 30.02 -2.29 -4.24
N GLY A 218 30.75 -2.50 -3.13
CA GLY A 218 30.41 -2.00 -1.80
C GLY A 218 30.31 -0.48 -1.66
N GLU A 219 30.99 0.29 -2.51
CA GLU A 219 30.98 1.75 -2.46
C GLU A 219 29.63 2.36 -2.89
N LYS A 220 29.04 1.81 -3.96
CA LYS A 220 27.68 2.16 -4.42
C LYS A 220 26.61 1.65 -3.45
N ARG A 221 26.91 0.66 -2.60
CA ARG A 221 25.99 0.16 -1.56
C ARG A 221 25.81 1.19 -0.44
N TRP A 222 26.89 1.82 0.04
CA TRP A 222 26.80 2.85 1.09
C TRP A 222 26.04 4.09 0.62
N GLN A 223 26.31 4.58 -0.59
CA GLN A 223 25.59 5.73 -1.13
C GLN A 223 24.08 5.46 -1.29
N ARG A 224 23.70 4.24 -1.68
CA ARG A 224 22.29 3.80 -1.75
C ARG A 224 21.65 3.71 -0.36
N ASN A 225 22.32 3.07 0.60
CA ASN A 225 21.83 2.96 1.97
C ASN A 225 21.73 4.32 2.66
N GLY A 226 22.65 5.24 2.35
CA GLY A 226 22.58 6.64 2.78
C GLY A 226 21.33 7.34 2.26
N ARG A 227 20.99 7.17 0.97
CA ARG A 227 19.74 7.72 0.40
C ARG A 227 18.47 7.12 1.01
N ARG A 228 18.51 5.85 1.45
CA ARG A 228 17.40 5.22 2.19
C ARG A 228 17.24 5.84 3.57
N LEU A 229 18.35 5.96 4.28
CA LEU A 229 18.39 6.52 5.61
C LEU A 229 17.96 7.99 5.61
N THR A 230 18.41 8.81 4.67
CA THR A 230 18.01 10.22 4.59
C THR A 230 16.52 10.39 4.31
N ARG A 231 15.89 9.50 3.54
CA ARG A 231 14.42 9.50 3.36
C ARG A 231 13.70 9.13 4.65
N ALA A 232 14.13 8.07 5.35
CA ALA A 232 13.56 7.67 6.62
C ALA A 232 13.72 8.76 7.70
N LEU A 233 14.91 9.35 7.81
CA LEU A 233 15.20 10.48 8.70
C LEU A 233 14.34 11.69 8.34
N GLY A 234 14.33 12.11 7.08
CA GLY A 234 13.55 13.26 6.62
C GLY A 234 12.05 13.08 6.90
N LEU A 235 11.54 11.87 6.77
CA LEU A 235 10.15 11.57 7.06
C LEU A 235 9.84 11.57 8.57
N VAL A 236 10.69 10.98 9.42
CA VAL A 236 10.51 11.00 10.87
C VAL A 236 10.64 12.43 11.43
N PHE A 237 11.67 13.17 11.01
CA PHE A 237 11.82 14.58 11.38
C PHE A 237 10.69 15.44 10.82
N GLY A 238 10.18 15.13 9.64
CA GLY A 238 9.01 15.78 9.05
C GLY A 238 7.75 15.60 9.90
N VAL A 239 7.52 14.41 10.46
CA VAL A 239 6.41 14.15 11.38
C VAL A 239 6.55 14.97 12.67
N ILE A 240 7.76 15.07 13.22
CA ILE A 240 8.02 15.88 14.42
C ILE A 240 7.79 17.37 14.13
N ALA A 241 8.30 17.87 13.00
CA ALA A 241 8.08 19.25 12.57
C ALA A 241 6.59 19.55 12.40
N LEU A 242 5.84 18.61 11.82
CA LEU A 242 4.39 18.71 11.69
C LEU A 242 3.69 18.72 13.06
N ALA A 243 4.11 17.86 13.99
CA ALA A 243 3.59 17.84 15.36
C ALA A 243 3.80 19.18 16.08
N SER A 244 5.01 19.75 15.96
CA SER A 244 5.37 21.05 16.52
C SER A 244 4.58 22.20 15.88
N LEU A 245 4.36 22.15 14.56
CA LEU A 245 3.52 23.11 13.85
C LEU A 245 2.06 23.02 14.30
N VAL A 246 1.51 21.82 14.43
CA VAL A 246 0.13 21.61 14.92
C VAL A 246 -0.04 22.18 16.33
N HIS A 247 0.92 21.94 17.23
CA HIS A 247 0.88 22.51 18.58
C HIS A 247 0.94 24.05 18.57
N THR A 248 1.83 24.62 17.74
CA THR A 248 1.96 26.07 17.60
C THR A 248 0.72 26.71 16.98
N LEU A 249 0.17 26.09 15.94
CA LEU A 249 -1.08 26.51 15.29
C LEU A 249 -2.24 26.47 16.27
N LEU A 250 -2.30 25.46 17.14
CA LEU A 250 -3.33 25.35 18.16
C LEU A 250 -3.24 26.53 19.14
N ILE A 251 -2.05 26.86 19.66
CA ILE A 251 -1.87 28.03 20.53
C ILE A 251 -2.25 29.33 19.80
N LYS A 252 -1.82 29.50 18.55
CA LYS A 252 -2.13 30.68 17.74
C LYS A 252 -3.62 30.79 17.41
N ALA A 253 -4.31 29.68 17.20
CA ALA A 253 -5.75 29.65 16.99
C ALA A 253 -6.53 30.12 18.22
N TYR A 254 -6.13 29.69 19.43
CA TYR A 254 -6.72 30.19 20.68
C TYR A 254 -6.49 31.70 20.85
N SER A 255 -5.26 32.17 20.56
CA SER A 255 -4.94 33.59 20.61
C SER A 255 -5.72 34.41 19.57
N LEU A 256 -5.92 33.87 18.35
CA LEU A 256 -6.69 34.54 17.30
C LEU A 256 -8.18 34.64 17.64
N ALA A 257 -8.71 33.63 18.33
CA ALA A 257 -10.09 33.61 18.81
C ALA A 257 -10.35 34.55 20.01
N GLY A 258 -9.32 35.26 20.51
CA GLY A 258 -9.44 36.15 21.66
C GLY A 258 -9.72 35.42 22.98
N MET A 259 -9.50 34.10 23.03
CA MET A 259 -9.76 33.28 24.20
C MET A 259 -8.52 33.20 25.11
N TYR A 260 -8.74 33.07 26.43
CA TYR A 260 -7.65 32.83 27.37
C TYR A 260 -7.00 31.47 27.07
N VAL A 261 -5.68 31.46 26.86
CA VAL A 261 -4.94 30.23 26.59
C VAL A 261 -4.86 29.40 27.86
N PRO A 262 -5.44 28.18 27.91
CA PRO A 262 -5.40 27.36 29.11
C PRO A 262 -3.97 26.95 29.44
N ARG A 263 -3.56 27.12 30.70
CA ARG A 263 -2.20 26.80 31.19
C ARG A 263 -1.78 25.36 30.90
N ALA A 264 -2.75 24.44 30.89
CA ALA A 264 -2.53 23.03 30.56
C ALA A 264 -1.86 22.82 29.19
N LEU A 265 -2.13 23.67 28.19
CA LEU A 265 -1.51 23.54 26.86
C LEU A 265 0.01 23.75 26.90
N TYR A 266 0.49 24.64 27.77
CA TYR A 266 1.92 24.86 27.96
C TYR A 266 2.55 23.77 28.83
N THR A 267 1.84 23.32 29.87
CA THR A 267 2.34 22.28 30.78
C THR A 267 2.48 20.92 30.10
N PHE A 268 1.56 20.56 29.21
CA PHE A 268 1.55 19.28 28.49
C PHE A 268 2.12 19.35 27.08
N GLN A 269 2.94 20.35 26.77
CA GLN A 269 3.52 20.56 25.45
C GLN A 269 4.28 19.30 24.97
N GLU A 270 5.16 18.75 25.80
CA GLU A 270 5.97 17.58 25.42
C GLU A 270 5.13 16.31 25.28
N THR A 271 4.15 16.12 26.16
CA THR A 271 3.21 14.99 26.11
C THR A 271 2.39 15.04 24.82
N PHE A 272 1.91 16.23 24.43
CA PHE A 272 1.14 16.42 23.20
C PHE A 272 1.98 16.09 21.96
N ILE A 273 3.20 16.63 21.87
CA ILE A 273 4.10 16.40 20.74
C ILE A 273 4.43 14.91 20.63
N THR A 274 4.74 14.25 21.74
CA THR A 274 5.11 12.82 21.76
C THR A 274 3.93 11.93 21.39
N LEU A 275 2.72 12.20 21.91
CA LEU A 275 1.51 11.44 21.60
C LEU A 275 1.14 11.58 20.12
N PHE A 276 1.11 12.81 19.61
CA PHE A 276 0.81 13.08 18.21
C PHE A 276 1.84 12.44 17.27
N THR A 277 3.12 12.53 17.62
CA THR A 277 4.22 11.91 16.86
C THR A 277 4.10 10.38 16.89
N SER A 278 3.78 9.77 18.04
CA SER A 278 3.59 8.32 18.16
C SER A 278 2.47 7.80 17.24
N VAL A 279 1.31 8.46 17.25
CA VAL A 279 0.18 8.11 16.39
C VAL A 279 0.54 8.31 14.92
N SER A 280 1.16 9.45 14.58
CA SER A 280 1.54 9.76 13.20
C SER A 280 2.59 8.77 12.67
N LEU A 281 3.60 8.42 13.47
CA LEU A 281 4.61 7.42 13.11
C LEU A 281 4.02 6.03 12.96
N PHE A 282 3.02 5.66 13.75
CA PHE A 282 2.29 4.41 13.55
C PHE A 282 1.63 4.36 12.16
N PHE A 283 0.92 5.42 11.76
CA PHE A 283 0.29 5.48 10.43
C PHE A 283 1.33 5.45 9.31
N VAL A 284 2.38 6.26 9.43
CA VAL A 284 3.40 6.37 8.40
C VAL A 284 4.20 5.07 8.28
N GLY A 285 4.65 4.49 9.39
CA GLY A 285 5.36 3.21 9.42
C GLY A 285 4.51 2.03 8.92
N SER A 286 3.19 2.07 9.14
CA SER A 286 2.28 0.98 8.74
C SER A 286 1.81 1.06 7.29
N PHE A 287 1.55 2.26 6.76
CA PHE A 287 0.87 2.43 5.47
C PHE A 287 1.68 3.12 4.38
N TYR A 288 2.84 3.68 4.71
CA TYR A 288 3.64 4.46 3.77
C TYR A 288 5.07 3.94 3.65
N ARG A 289 5.73 4.28 2.55
CA ARG A 289 7.15 4.07 2.24
C ARG A 289 7.79 5.33 1.70
#